data_AF-A0AAU2MY37-F1
#
_entry.id   AF-A0AAU2MY37-F1
#
_cell.length_a   1.000
_cell.length_b   1.000
_cell.length_c   1.000
_cell.angle_alpha   90.00
_cell.angle_beta   90.00
_cell.angle_gamma   90.00
#
_symmetry.space_group_name_H-M   'P 1'
#
loop_
_entity.id
_entity.type
_entity.pdbx_description
1 polymer ?
#
loop_
_entity_poly.entity_id
_entity_poly.type
_entity_poly.pdbx_seq_one_letter_code
_entity_poly.pdbx_strand_id
1 'polypeptide(L)'
;MTPEPTATARSPRPSLQWSDGAVLVVDQRALPHEYRQLRLETVDQLVDAVRSLAVRGAPAIGLAGALGVAMSAFRHTRTGRLDESAVRADAARIASARPTAVNLAWAVERVLGVLGGGAQAVLDEALAMLDEDIAVNRAAIDQAADLVLSLTPDRPLRILTHCNTGRLATAALGTALGTIVELAERGRVEEVLVDETRPLLQGARLTTWELAEAGVPYRLCVDSAAPAAMARGLVDVVLVGADRIAVNGDVANKIGTYGLSVAAARHGIPFIVVAPESTRDPALPDGSGIVIEERSAHEVTHVAGTAVAPAGAGAYNPAFDVTPGELITAVVTEKETMRPAATRQRLGTELARFSRQLYERGWMPGTSGNLSVRLPGESGHALITASGRDKGDLTATDAVLVDARTGEKTEESALRASAETAIHAAVYRATDAGAVIHVHAPYATAVATATGSADGPRTVEPAGWELLKGLGLADPSRAALPVFPNHPDVPRIAAEVEAYLRAPVPDAGPERIPGLLIAGHGVTVWGQDLSQARNRLECVESICHQIVLAGAHAPVHAQGGLR
;
A
#
# COMPACT_ATOMS: atom_id res chain seq x y z
N MET A 1 5.62 40.32 11.92
CA MET A 1 5.08 40.72 10.60
C MET A 1 5.15 39.51 9.71
N THR A 2 4.06 38.76 9.62
CA THR A 2 3.84 37.70 8.63
C THR A 2 3.74 38.33 7.25
N PRO A 3 4.45 37.86 6.22
CA PRO A 3 4.26 38.35 4.86
C PRO A 3 2.92 37.84 4.32
N GLU A 4 2.14 38.71 3.69
CA GLU A 4 0.95 38.34 2.93
C GLU A 4 1.31 37.38 1.79
N PRO A 5 0.48 36.36 1.50
CA PRO A 5 0.69 35.50 0.35
C PRO A 5 0.17 36.21 -0.91
N THR A 6 1.09 36.80 -1.68
CA THR A 6 0.77 37.24 -3.04
C THR A 6 0.63 36.02 -3.94
N ALA A 7 -0.62 35.67 -4.25
CA ALA A 7 -0.99 34.65 -5.22
C ALA A 7 -0.64 35.10 -6.66
N THR A 8 0.55 34.76 -7.12
CA THR A 8 0.79 34.40 -8.51
C THR A 8 1.61 33.12 -8.52
N ALA A 9 1.09 32.06 -9.14
CA ALA A 9 1.72 30.75 -9.24
C ALA A 9 3.04 30.87 -10.04
N ARG A 10 4.13 31.21 -9.36
CA ARG A 10 5.47 31.04 -9.90
C ARG A 10 5.77 29.54 -9.81
N SER A 11 6.03 28.91 -10.95
CA SER A 11 6.55 27.55 -10.98
C SER A 11 7.69 27.41 -9.97
N PRO A 12 7.71 26.35 -9.13
CA PRO A 12 8.73 26.20 -8.11
C PRO A 12 10.12 26.24 -8.72
N ARG A 13 11.05 26.97 -8.11
CA ARG A 13 12.42 27.08 -8.61
C ARG A 13 13.12 25.72 -8.55
N PRO A 14 13.88 25.30 -9.58
CA PRO A 14 14.65 24.05 -9.53
C PRO A 14 15.64 24.06 -8.36
N SER A 15 15.86 22.90 -7.74
CA SER A 15 16.82 22.73 -6.63
C SER A 15 18.28 22.68 -7.10
N LEU A 16 18.49 22.33 -8.37
CA LEU A 16 19.78 22.17 -9.03
C LEU A 16 19.74 22.83 -10.42
N GLN A 17 20.74 23.65 -10.75
CA GLN A 17 20.82 24.33 -12.05
C GLN A 17 22.28 24.46 -12.50
N TRP A 18 22.49 24.50 -13.81
CA TRP A 18 23.77 24.92 -14.41
C TRP A 18 23.71 26.40 -14.77
N SER A 19 24.74 27.17 -14.41
CA SER A 19 24.82 28.60 -14.76
C SER A 19 26.28 29.05 -14.89
N ASP A 20 26.65 29.51 -16.09
CA ASP A 20 27.95 30.13 -16.38
C ASP A 20 29.14 29.34 -15.83
N GLY A 21 29.21 28.04 -16.13
CA GLY A 21 30.31 27.18 -15.69
C GLY A 21 30.26 26.70 -14.24
N ALA A 22 29.16 26.98 -13.52
CA ALA A 22 28.99 26.62 -12.12
C ALA A 22 27.70 25.83 -11.88
N VAL A 23 27.70 25.07 -10.77
CA VAL A 23 26.53 24.34 -10.29
C VAL A 23 25.84 25.18 -9.22
N LEU A 24 24.58 25.54 -9.44
CA LEU A 24 23.78 26.25 -8.46
C LEU A 24 22.90 25.26 -7.69
N VAL A 25 22.95 25.32 -6.36
CA VAL A 25 22.15 24.44 -5.48
C VAL A 25 21.48 25.23 -4.36
N VAL A 26 20.32 24.79 -3.89
CA VAL A 26 19.72 25.33 -2.66
C VAL A 26 20.46 24.76 -1.45
N ASP A 27 20.86 25.61 -0.50
CA ASP A 27 21.47 25.16 0.75
C ASP A 27 20.42 24.60 1.71
N GLN A 28 20.21 23.29 1.67
CA GLN A 28 19.20 22.63 2.49
C GLN A 28 19.50 22.67 4.00
N ARG A 29 20.69 23.09 4.43
CA ARG A 29 21.04 23.27 5.85
C ARG A 29 20.47 24.56 6.41
N ALA A 30 20.35 25.59 5.57
CA ALA A 30 19.84 26.91 5.95
C ALA A 30 18.31 26.92 6.10
N LEU A 31 17.62 25.99 5.42
CA LEU A 31 16.18 25.83 5.53
C LEU A 31 15.77 25.28 6.92
N PRO A 32 14.62 25.71 7.47
CA PRO A 32 13.60 26.58 6.86
C PRO A 32 13.85 28.09 7.06
N HIS A 33 14.91 28.49 7.76
CA HIS A 33 15.09 29.87 8.23
C HIS A 33 15.53 30.83 7.12
N GLU A 34 16.36 30.36 6.20
CA GLU A 34 16.90 31.18 5.11
C GLU A 34 16.92 30.39 3.81
N TYR A 35 16.33 30.97 2.75
CA TYR A 35 16.53 30.50 1.39
C TYR A 35 17.85 31.05 0.85
N ARG A 36 18.89 30.21 0.83
CA ARG A 36 20.20 30.53 0.26
C ARG A 36 20.51 29.62 -0.92
N GLN A 37 20.98 30.21 -2.02
CA GLN A 37 21.52 29.47 -3.15
C GLN A 37 23.05 29.51 -3.10
N LEU A 38 23.68 28.35 -3.22
CA LEU A 38 25.14 28.21 -3.35
C LEU A 38 25.50 28.17 -4.83
N ARG A 39 26.52 28.94 -5.20
CA ARG A 39 27.19 28.83 -6.49
C ARG A 39 28.49 28.05 -6.29
N LEU A 40 28.54 26.83 -6.81
CA LEU A 40 29.66 25.91 -6.68
C LEU A 40 30.49 25.98 -7.97
N GLU A 41 31.72 26.45 -7.86
CA GLU A 41 32.64 26.71 -8.98
C GLU A 41 33.83 25.74 -9.01
N THR A 42 33.93 24.88 -7.98
CA THR A 42 35.00 23.89 -7.83
C THR A 42 34.47 22.54 -7.35
N VAL A 43 35.20 21.49 -7.70
CA VAL A 43 34.91 20.12 -7.25
C VAL A 43 34.96 20.02 -5.72
N ASP A 44 35.86 20.76 -5.07
CA ASP A 44 35.98 20.81 -3.61
C ASP A 44 34.70 21.34 -2.96
N GLN A 45 34.17 22.46 -3.47
CA GLN A 45 32.90 23.03 -3.00
C GLN A 45 31.73 22.07 -3.20
N LEU A 46 31.69 21.33 -4.31
CA LEU A 46 30.65 20.32 -4.55
C LEU A 46 30.74 19.14 -3.57
N VAL A 47 31.93 18.60 -3.38
CA VAL A 47 32.18 17.50 -2.43
C VAL A 47 31.78 17.94 -1.01
N ASP A 48 32.12 19.15 -0.62
CA ASP A 48 31.74 19.71 0.68
C ASP A 48 30.23 19.92 0.81
N ALA A 49 29.56 20.37 -0.26
CA ALA A 49 28.11 20.53 -0.29
C ALA A 49 27.39 19.18 -0.10
N VAL A 50 27.88 18.11 -0.74
CA VAL A 50 27.33 16.75 -0.60
C VAL A 50 27.60 16.19 0.80
N ARG A 51 28.83 16.32 1.32
CA ARG A 51 29.22 15.80 2.64
C ARG A 51 28.51 16.49 3.79
N SER A 52 28.36 17.81 3.71
CA SER A 52 27.69 18.59 4.75
C SER A 52 26.16 18.53 4.68
N LEU A 53 25.59 17.82 3.71
CA LEU A 53 24.15 17.72 3.44
C LEU A 53 23.52 19.05 3.00
N ALA A 54 24.32 19.96 2.42
CA ALA A 54 23.78 21.12 1.70
C ALA A 54 22.97 20.66 0.48
N VAL A 55 23.42 19.59 -0.17
CA VAL A 55 22.68 18.84 -1.20
C VAL A 55 22.38 17.44 -0.67
N ARG A 56 21.10 17.06 -0.66
CA ARG A 56 20.65 15.72 -0.27
C ARG A 56 19.43 15.28 -1.05
N GLY A 57 19.12 13.99 -0.94
CA GLY A 57 18.19 13.29 -1.85
C GLY A 57 19.01 12.49 -2.86
N ALA A 58 18.66 11.21 -3.04
CA ALA A 58 19.46 10.30 -3.86
C ALA A 58 19.57 10.79 -5.32
N PRO A 59 18.47 11.22 -5.99
CA PRO A 59 18.56 11.81 -7.32
C PRO A 59 19.32 13.14 -7.34
N ALA A 60 19.00 14.07 -6.42
CA ALA A 60 19.64 15.39 -6.40
C ALA A 60 21.18 15.32 -6.22
N ILE A 61 21.67 14.43 -5.36
CA ILE A 61 23.12 14.22 -5.20
C ILE A 61 23.74 13.68 -6.49
N GLY A 62 23.11 12.70 -7.14
CA GLY A 62 23.58 12.14 -8.41
C GLY A 62 23.74 13.19 -9.50
N LEU A 63 22.68 13.97 -9.73
CA LEU A 63 22.68 15.02 -10.75
C LEU A 63 23.65 16.16 -10.43
N ALA A 64 23.82 16.51 -9.15
CA ALA A 64 24.85 17.46 -8.73
C ALA A 64 26.26 16.93 -9.03
N GLY A 65 26.49 15.61 -8.86
CA GLY A 65 27.71 14.93 -9.26
C GLY A 65 27.98 14.99 -10.76
N ALA A 66 26.97 14.71 -11.59
CA ALA A 66 27.04 14.80 -13.04
C ALA A 66 27.44 16.22 -13.52
N LEU A 67 26.76 17.25 -13.02
CA LEU A 67 27.13 18.65 -13.29
C LEU A 67 28.52 18.99 -12.74
N GLY A 68 28.94 18.36 -11.64
CA GLY A 68 30.29 18.46 -11.10
C GLY A 68 31.38 17.98 -12.05
N VAL A 69 31.14 16.85 -12.73
CA VAL A 69 32.06 16.34 -13.76
C VAL A 69 32.09 17.27 -14.97
N ALA A 70 30.95 17.82 -15.39
CA ALA A 70 30.90 18.83 -16.46
C ALA A 70 31.72 20.08 -16.10
N MET A 71 31.56 20.60 -14.88
CA MET A 71 32.37 21.70 -14.34
C MET A 71 33.87 21.38 -14.34
N SER A 72 34.26 20.18 -13.90
CA SER A 72 35.66 19.72 -13.98
C SER A 72 36.15 19.67 -15.43
N ALA A 73 35.35 19.16 -16.37
CA ALA A 73 35.71 19.05 -17.77
C ALA A 73 35.96 20.42 -18.43
N PHE A 74 35.13 21.42 -18.16
CA PHE A 74 35.39 22.79 -18.63
C PHE A 74 36.68 23.37 -18.03
N ARG A 75 36.93 23.17 -16.74
CA ARG A 75 38.15 23.66 -16.06
C ARG A 75 39.44 23.03 -16.58
N HIS A 76 39.39 21.76 -16.95
CA HIS A 76 40.54 21.01 -17.48
C HIS A 76 40.62 21.02 -19.01
N THR A 77 39.77 21.79 -19.68
CA THR A 77 39.91 22.07 -21.12
C THR A 77 40.82 23.27 -21.33
N ARG A 78 41.98 23.04 -21.95
CA ARG A 78 42.92 24.12 -22.33
C ARG A 78 43.15 24.09 -23.83
N THR A 79 43.10 25.26 -24.47
CA THR A 79 43.32 25.40 -25.92
C THR A 79 42.52 24.38 -26.77
N GLY A 80 41.26 24.12 -26.37
CA GLY A 80 40.36 23.17 -27.04
C GLY A 80 40.65 21.69 -26.79
N ARG A 81 41.66 21.35 -25.97
CA ARG A 81 41.99 19.96 -25.62
C ARG A 81 41.66 19.67 -24.16
N LEU A 82 40.88 18.61 -23.95
CA LEU A 82 40.48 18.13 -22.62
C LEU A 82 41.59 17.26 -22.01
N ASP A 83 41.94 17.51 -20.75
CA ASP A 83 42.72 16.57 -19.95
C ASP A 83 41.79 15.56 -19.26
N GLU A 84 41.52 14.44 -19.95
CA GLU A 84 40.65 13.39 -19.41
C GLU A 84 41.17 12.80 -18.09
N SER A 85 42.49 12.76 -17.90
CA SER A 85 43.08 12.17 -16.69
C SER A 85 42.75 12.98 -15.44
N ALA A 86 42.79 14.31 -15.56
CA ALA A 86 42.42 15.23 -14.50
C ALA A 86 40.91 15.15 -14.19
N VAL A 87 40.06 15.06 -15.22
CA VAL A 87 38.61 14.93 -15.02
C VAL A 87 38.25 13.60 -14.35
N ARG A 88 38.88 12.49 -14.75
CA ARG A 88 38.66 11.17 -14.11
C ARG A 88 39.10 11.17 -12.65
N ALA A 89 40.17 11.89 -12.31
CA ALA A 89 40.61 12.05 -10.92
C ALA A 89 39.58 12.85 -10.09
N ASP A 90 39.06 13.95 -10.62
CA ASP A 90 38.00 14.73 -9.98
C ASP A 90 36.70 13.92 -9.84
N ALA A 91 36.31 13.19 -10.89
CA ALA A 91 35.13 12.33 -10.88
C ALA A 91 35.20 11.25 -9.79
N ALA A 92 36.37 10.63 -9.57
CA ALA A 92 36.56 9.68 -8.47
C ALA A 92 36.37 10.33 -7.08
N ARG A 93 36.79 11.59 -6.92
CA ARG A 93 36.59 12.36 -5.68
C ARG A 93 35.11 12.69 -5.46
N ILE A 94 34.38 13.02 -6.53
CA ILE A 94 32.93 13.26 -6.50
C ILE A 94 32.20 11.97 -6.12
N ALA A 95 32.46 10.86 -6.83
CA ALA A 95 31.80 9.57 -6.58
C ALA A 95 32.01 9.07 -5.13
N SER A 96 33.17 9.35 -4.54
CA SER A 96 33.51 8.96 -3.16
C SER A 96 33.13 9.99 -2.09
N ALA A 97 32.43 11.08 -2.45
CA ALA A 97 32.05 12.12 -1.48
C ALA A 97 31.20 11.56 -0.33
N ARG A 98 30.28 10.62 -0.65
CA ARG A 98 29.50 9.83 0.31
C ARG A 98 29.38 8.38 -0.19
N PRO A 99 30.18 7.43 0.34
CA PRO A 99 30.28 6.06 -0.19
C PRO A 99 28.96 5.27 -0.26
N THR A 100 27.96 5.61 0.57
CA THR A 100 26.64 4.96 0.57
C THR A 100 25.67 5.53 -0.48
N ALA A 101 26.01 6.64 -1.14
CA ALA A 101 25.17 7.29 -2.14
C ALA A 101 25.41 6.68 -3.54
N VAL A 102 24.81 5.52 -3.81
CA VAL A 102 24.99 4.78 -5.08
C VAL A 102 24.63 5.61 -6.31
N ASN A 103 23.58 6.45 -6.23
CA ASN A 103 23.19 7.36 -7.31
C ASN A 103 24.28 8.38 -7.69
N LEU A 104 25.17 8.73 -6.76
CA LEU A 104 26.31 9.61 -7.03
C LEU A 104 27.33 8.95 -7.94
N ALA A 105 27.73 7.73 -7.61
CA ALA A 105 28.68 6.97 -8.41
C ALA A 105 28.10 6.65 -9.80
N TRP A 106 26.84 6.19 -9.86
CA TRP A 106 26.15 5.90 -11.12
C TRP A 106 26.09 7.13 -12.04
N ALA A 107 25.69 8.29 -11.52
CA ALA A 107 25.57 9.50 -12.32
C ALA A 107 26.92 9.99 -12.85
N VAL A 108 27.96 9.89 -12.03
CA VAL A 108 29.34 10.19 -12.43
C VAL A 108 29.82 9.25 -13.53
N GLU A 109 29.58 7.94 -13.40
CA GLU A 109 29.97 6.95 -14.41
C GLU A 109 29.26 7.19 -15.74
N ARG A 110 27.97 7.54 -15.71
CA ARG A 110 27.18 7.85 -16.91
C ARG A 110 27.79 8.99 -17.72
N VAL A 111 28.07 10.13 -17.09
CA VAL A 111 28.66 11.28 -17.81
C VAL A 111 30.13 11.06 -18.19
N LEU A 112 30.87 10.21 -17.47
CA LEU A 112 32.22 9.78 -17.87
C LEU A 112 32.21 8.95 -19.16
N GLY A 113 31.09 8.27 -19.47
CA GLY A 113 30.92 7.50 -20.70
C GLY A 113 31.00 8.36 -21.97
N VAL A 114 30.64 9.64 -21.88
CA VAL A 114 30.68 10.60 -23.00
C VAL A 114 31.89 11.54 -22.96
N LEU A 115 32.84 11.33 -22.03
CA LEU A 115 33.98 12.22 -21.81
C LEU A 115 34.83 12.47 -23.06
N GLY A 116 34.98 11.46 -23.92
CA GLY A 116 35.73 11.57 -25.17
C GLY A 116 35.11 12.55 -26.18
N GLY A 117 33.85 12.92 -26.00
CA GLY A 117 33.17 13.98 -26.78
C GLY A 117 33.53 15.41 -26.33
N GLY A 118 34.32 15.57 -25.26
CA GLY A 118 34.72 16.86 -24.72
C GLY A 118 33.76 17.43 -23.67
N ALA A 119 34.12 18.57 -23.08
CA ALA A 119 33.38 19.18 -21.98
C ALA A 119 31.90 19.48 -22.29
N GLN A 120 31.60 19.88 -23.53
CA GLN A 120 30.22 20.15 -23.94
C GLN A 120 29.38 18.87 -23.97
N ALA A 121 29.91 17.75 -24.47
CA ALA A 121 29.19 16.47 -24.48
C ALA A 121 28.85 15.98 -23.06
N VAL A 122 29.77 16.19 -22.11
CA VAL A 122 29.55 15.88 -20.68
C VAL A 122 28.44 16.76 -20.10
N LEU A 123 28.43 18.06 -20.43
CA LEU A 123 27.37 18.96 -19.98
C LEU A 123 26.02 18.59 -20.59
N ASP A 124 25.97 18.32 -21.90
CA ASP A 124 24.74 17.95 -22.59
C ASP A 124 24.14 16.67 -22.00
N GLU A 125 24.96 15.66 -21.69
CA GLU A 125 24.51 14.45 -21.00
C GLU A 125 24.02 14.75 -19.58
N ALA A 126 24.74 15.58 -18.82
CA ALA A 126 24.30 15.96 -17.47
C ALA A 126 22.96 16.72 -17.48
N LEU A 127 22.75 17.63 -18.44
CA LEU A 127 21.49 18.35 -18.62
C LEU A 127 20.37 17.40 -19.09
N ALA A 128 20.66 16.48 -20.00
CA ALA A 128 19.70 15.45 -20.40
C ALA A 128 19.27 14.58 -19.20
N MET A 129 20.19 14.24 -18.29
CA MET A 129 19.83 13.54 -17.05
C MET A 129 18.91 14.34 -16.12
N LEU A 130 19.04 15.69 -16.08
CA LEU A 130 18.09 16.54 -15.34
C LEU A 130 16.70 16.48 -15.99
N ASP A 131 16.61 16.59 -17.32
CA ASP A 131 15.34 16.51 -18.05
C ASP A 131 14.68 15.13 -17.91
N GLU A 132 15.48 14.07 -17.94
CA GLU A 132 15.03 12.69 -17.68
C GLU A 132 14.45 12.54 -16.27
N ASP A 133 15.12 13.05 -15.23
CA ASP A 133 14.61 13.02 -13.85
C ASP A 133 13.25 13.73 -13.74
N ILE A 134 13.09 14.88 -14.40
CA ILE A 134 11.81 15.61 -14.43
C ILE A 134 10.72 14.77 -15.11
N ALA A 135 11.00 14.20 -16.27
CA ALA A 135 10.03 13.41 -17.03
C ALA A 135 9.62 12.13 -16.29
N VAL A 136 10.59 11.42 -15.72
CA VAL A 136 10.39 10.21 -14.92
C VAL A 136 9.52 10.53 -13.71
N ASN A 137 9.90 11.55 -12.93
CA ASN A 137 9.16 11.90 -11.72
C ASN A 137 7.74 12.39 -12.06
N ARG A 138 7.55 13.16 -13.15
CA ARG A 138 6.22 13.56 -13.61
C ARG A 138 5.32 12.36 -13.91
N ALA A 139 5.83 11.39 -14.68
CA ALA A 139 5.05 10.20 -15.01
C ALA A 139 4.68 9.37 -13.76
N ALA A 140 5.61 9.19 -12.81
CA ALA A 140 5.33 8.50 -11.55
C ALA A 140 4.32 9.28 -10.69
N ILE A 141 4.42 10.61 -10.65
CA ILE A 141 3.49 11.50 -9.93
C ILE A 141 2.07 11.33 -10.48
N ASP A 142 1.89 11.40 -11.79
CA ASP A 142 0.57 11.34 -12.43
C ASP A 142 -0.09 9.98 -12.16
N GLN A 143 0.66 8.88 -12.31
CA GLN A 143 0.18 7.53 -12.01
C GLN A 143 -0.18 7.35 -10.54
N ALA A 144 0.65 7.86 -9.63
CA ALA A 144 0.40 7.75 -8.19
C ALA A 144 -0.83 8.57 -7.77
N ALA A 145 -1.01 9.77 -8.35
CA ALA A 145 -2.18 10.58 -8.10
C ALA A 145 -3.46 9.85 -8.55
N ASP A 146 -3.48 9.30 -9.78
CA ASP A 146 -4.63 8.53 -10.29
C ASP A 146 -4.93 7.31 -9.41
N LEU A 147 -3.90 6.58 -8.98
CA LEU A 147 -4.05 5.45 -8.07
C LEU A 147 -4.64 5.87 -6.72
N VAL A 148 -4.14 6.94 -6.11
CA VAL A 148 -4.67 7.48 -4.85
C VAL A 148 -6.16 7.78 -4.99
N LEU A 149 -6.57 8.46 -6.06
CA LEU A 149 -7.97 8.80 -6.30
C LEU A 149 -8.86 7.56 -6.50
N SER A 150 -8.31 6.47 -7.05
CA SER A 150 -9.03 5.21 -7.22
C SER A 150 -9.21 4.41 -5.92
N LEU A 151 -8.34 4.62 -4.93
CA LEU A 151 -8.31 3.87 -3.67
C LEU A 151 -8.94 4.61 -2.50
N THR A 152 -9.28 5.89 -2.66
CA THR A 152 -9.73 6.77 -1.57
C THR A 152 -11.12 7.34 -1.83
N PRO A 153 -11.83 7.82 -0.79
CA PRO A 153 -13.15 8.42 -0.95
C PRO A 153 -13.15 9.61 -1.89
N ASP A 154 -14.27 9.83 -2.59
CA ASP A 154 -14.44 10.97 -3.50
C ASP A 154 -14.71 12.29 -2.74
N ARG A 155 -13.68 12.77 -2.05
CA ARG A 155 -13.62 14.06 -1.36
C ARG A 155 -12.15 14.52 -1.25
N PRO A 156 -11.90 15.77 -0.82
CA PRO A 156 -10.56 16.19 -0.39
C PRO A 156 -10.02 15.24 0.71
N LEU A 157 -8.75 14.89 0.59
CA LEU A 157 -8.07 13.85 1.36
C LEU A 157 -7.19 14.43 2.45
N ARG A 158 -7.09 13.71 3.56
CA ARG A 158 -6.13 13.96 4.63
C ARG A 158 -4.96 13.02 4.43
N ILE A 159 -3.83 13.55 3.98
CA ILE A 159 -2.68 12.75 3.55
C ILE A 159 -1.62 12.79 4.65
N LEU A 160 -0.95 11.66 4.91
CA LEU A 160 0.23 11.64 5.76
C LEU A 160 1.49 11.37 4.94
N THR A 161 2.57 12.09 5.22
CA THR A 161 3.88 11.85 4.60
C THR A 161 5.02 11.86 5.61
N HIS A 162 6.14 11.25 5.22
CA HIS A 162 7.32 11.05 6.06
C HIS A 162 8.60 11.38 5.29
N CYS A 163 9.61 11.96 5.96
CA CYS A 163 10.83 12.50 5.36
C CYS A 163 10.58 13.68 4.41
N ASN A 164 11.46 13.86 3.42
CA ASN A 164 11.37 14.85 2.36
C ASN A 164 11.66 14.21 1.01
N THR A 165 10.65 14.25 0.15
CA THR A 165 10.60 13.60 -1.17
C THR A 165 10.13 14.60 -2.24
N GLY A 166 10.37 15.88 -1.97
CA GLY A 166 9.99 16.99 -2.84
C GLY A 166 11.06 17.35 -3.86
N ARG A 167 10.90 18.53 -4.47
CA ARG A 167 11.84 19.06 -5.45
C ARG A 167 13.24 19.27 -4.88
N LEU A 168 13.38 19.40 -3.55
CA LEU A 168 14.69 19.49 -2.90
C LEU A 168 15.44 18.16 -2.91
N ALA A 169 14.75 17.02 -2.99
CA ALA A 169 15.34 15.69 -3.03
C ALA A 169 15.64 15.18 -4.47
N THR A 170 15.06 15.83 -5.47
CA THR A 170 15.17 15.51 -6.91
C THR A 170 15.69 16.71 -7.71
N ALA A 171 15.73 16.64 -9.06
CA ALA A 171 16.02 17.82 -9.90
C ALA A 171 14.90 18.88 -9.79
N ALA A 172 13.66 18.39 -9.87
CA ALA A 172 12.44 19.15 -9.70
C ALA A 172 11.27 18.21 -9.31
N LEU A 173 10.11 18.80 -9.01
CA LEU A 173 8.83 18.14 -8.69
C LEU A 173 8.83 17.32 -7.39
N GLY A 174 9.70 16.31 -7.29
CA GLY A 174 9.73 15.32 -6.21
C GLY A 174 9.13 13.99 -6.65
N THR A 175 8.92 13.09 -5.68
CA THR A 175 8.17 11.84 -5.87
C THR A 175 6.87 11.90 -5.08
N ALA A 176 6.84 11.36 -3.86
CA ALA A 176 5.63 11.35 -3.02
C ALA A 176 5.13 12.76 -2.67
N LEU A 177 6.02 13.71 -2.37
CA LEU A 177 5.60 15.10 -2.17
C LEU A 177 5.14 15.76 -3.48
N GLY A 178 5.73 15.38 -4.62
CA GLY A 178 5.26 15.80 -5.93
C GLY A 178 3.82 15.31 -6.21
N THR A 179 3.51 14.06 -5.84
CA THR A 179 2.15 13.49 -5.90
C THR A 179 1.18 14.26 -5.00
N ILE A 180 1.61 14.67 -3.82
CA ILE A 180 0.79 15.48 -2.90
C ILE A 180 0.48 16.85 -3.50
N VAL A 181 1.48 17.51 -4.10
CA VAL A 181 1.28 18.82 -4.78
C VAL A 181 0.36 18.67 -5.97
N GLU A 182 0.53 17.64 -6.80
CA GLU A 182 -0.37 17.32 -7.93
C GLU A 182 -1.81 17.09 -7.45
N LEU A 183 -2.01 16.31 -6.37
CA LEU A 183 -3.33 16.11 -5.77
C LEU A 183 -3.94 17.42 -5.26
N ALA A 184 -3.11 18.35 -4.72
CA ALA A 184 -3.57 19.66 -4.28
C ALA A 184 -4.01 20.53 -5.48
N GLU A 185 -3.25 20.52 -6.57
CA GLU A 185 -3.61 21.21 -7.83
C GLU A 185 -4.93 20.68 -8.41
N ARG A 186 -5.21 19.38 -8.22
CA ARG A 186 -6.50 18.75 -8.57
C ARG A 186 -7.64 19.05 -7.58
N GLY A 187 -7.40 19.83 -6.52
CA GLY A 187 -8.39 20.14 -5.48
C GLY A 187 -8.73 18.96 -4.57
N ARG A 188 -7.84 17.98 -4.45
CA ARG A 188 -8.06 16.70 -3.75
C ARG A 188 -7.35 16.60 -2.39
N VAL A 189 -6.78 17.69 -1.88
CA VAL A 189 -6.11 17.73 -0.57
C VAL A 189 -6.91 18.62 0.38
N GLU A 190 -7.37 18.04 1.48
CA GLU A 190 -7.90 18.77 2.63
C GLU A 190 -6.73 19.30 3.48
N GLU A 191 -5.79 18.41 3.80
CA GLU A 191 -4.62 18.72 4.61
C GLU A 191 -3.54 17.64 4.45
N VAL A 192 -2.28 18.04 4.62
CA VAL A 192 -1.13 17.12 4.74
C VAL A 192 -0.63 17.10 6.18
N LEU A 193 -0.66 15.94 6.84
CA LEU A 193 0.05 15.70 8.08
C LEU A 193 1.49 15.28 7.77
N VAL A 194 2.45 16.07 8.26
CA VAL A 194 3.87 15.86 7.98
C VAL A 194 4.56 15.38 9.25
N ASP A 195 5.15 14.20 9.21
CA ASP A 195 6.01 13.73 10.29
C ASP A 195 7.30 14.55 10.34
N GLU A 196 7.72 14.98 11.53
CA GLU A 196 8.91 15.81 11.69
C GLU A 196 10.18 15.14 11.16
N THR A 197 10.23 13.80 11.21
CA THR A 197 11.29 12.91 10.74
C THR A 197 12.58 13.07 11.53
N ARG A 198 12.60 12.60 12.78
CA ARG A 198 13.84 12.53 13.56
C ARG A 198 14.84 11.53 12.95
N PRO A 199 16.16 11.72 13.17
CA PRO A 199 16.75 12.81 13.94
C PRO A 199 17.00 14.11 13.16
N LEU A 200 17.06 14.08 11.83
CA LEU A 200 17.51 15.24 11.02
C LEU A 200 16.41 16.26 10.69
N LEU A 201 15.18 15.97 11.10
CA LEU A 201 14.02 16.84 10.99
C LEU A 201 13.69 17.20 9.53
N GLN A 202 13.78 16.22 8.62
CA GLN A 202 13.53 16.44 7.19
C GLN A 202 12.12 16.95 6.92
N GLY A 203 11.11 16.33 7.52
CA GLY A 203 9.73 16.74 7.32
C GLY A 203 9.48 18.13 7.89
N ALA A 204 9.93 18.37 9.13
CA ALA A 204 9.77 19.66 9.80
C ALA A 204 10.49 20.83 9.12
N ARG A 205 11.67 20.59 8.51
CA ARG A 205 12.52 21.64 7.95
C ARG A 205 12.34 21.86 6.46
N LEU A 206 12.10 20.79 5.69
CA LEU A 206 12.05 20.86 4.23
C LEU A 206 10.66 20.62 3.67
N THR A 207 9.98 19.55 4.08
CA THR A 207 8.66 19.20 3.52
C THR A 207 7.63 20.27 3.85
N THR A 208 7.56 20.72 5.10
CA THR A 208 6.70 21.86 5.49
C THR A 208 7.06 23.14 4.75
N TRP A 209 8.35 23.38 4.47
CA TRP A 209 8.81 24.56 3.74
C TRP A 209 8.37 24.52 2.28
N GLU A 210 8.49 23.36 1.61
CA GLU A 210 8.03 23.15 0.23
C GLU A 210 6.49 23.21 0.12
N LEU A 211 5.76 22.63 1.08
CA LEU A 211 4.29 22.72 1.13
C LEU A 211 3.83 24.17 1.33
N ALA A 212 4.52 24.92 2.19
CA ALA A 212 4.25 26.35 2.39
C ALA A 212 4.49 27.16 1.11
N GLU A 213 5.59 26.89 0.39
CA GLU A 213 5.89 27.54 -0.89
C GLU A 213 4.81 27.21 -1.95
N ALA A 214 4.32 25.96 -1.97
CA ALA A 214 3.29 25.50 -2.89
C ALA A 214 1.85 25.92 -2.49
N GLY A 215 1.66 26.51 -1.30
CA GLY A 215 0.33 26.88 -0.80
C GLY A 215 -0.56 25.69 -0.43
N VAL A 216 0.03 24.52 -0.17
CA VAL A 216 -0.72 23.31 0.22
C VAL A 216 -0.95 23.32 1.74
N PRO A 217 -2.20 23.14 2.24
CA PRO A 217 -2.47 23.11 3.67
C PRO A 217 -1.77 21.95 4.37
N TYR A 218 -1.10 22.21 5.50
CA TYR A 218 -0.39 21.19 6.25
C TYR A 218 -0.35 21.44 7.76
N ARG A 219 -0.12 20.37 8.52
CA ARG A 219 0.26 20.40 9.94
C ARG A 219 1.49 19.53 10.19
N LEU A 220 2.37 20.02 11.05
CA LEU A 220 3.52 19.26 11.53
C LEU A 220 3.12 18.34 12.69
N CYS A 221 3.60 17.10 12.65
CA CYS A 221 3.35 16.06 13.63
C CYS A 221 4.69 15.50 14.12
N VAL A 222 4.82 15.22 15.41
CA VAL A 222 5.94 14.38 15.88
C VAL A 222 5.72 12.94 15.38
N ASP A 223 6.80 12.24 15.05
CA ASP A 223 6.72 10.91 14.42
C ASP A 223 5.83 9.93 15.22
N SER A 224 5.92 9.97 16.55
CA SER A 224 5.15 9.10 17.44
C SER A 224 3.64 9.39 17.50
N ALA A 225 3.19 10.53 16.97
CA ALA A 225 1.77 10.90 16.94
C ALA A 225 1.07 10.46 15.65
N ALA A 226 1.80 10.02 14.61
CA ALA A 226 1.21 9.51 13.37
C ALA A 226 0.24 8.33 13.59
N PRO A 227 0.57 7.29 14.37
CA PRO A 227 -0.38 6.20 14.65
C PRO A 227 -1.64 6.67 15.37
N ALA A 228 -1.51 7.65 16.28
CA ALA A 228 -2.65 8.23 16.99
C ALA A 228 -3.55 9.05 16.05
N ALA A 229 -2.97 9.75 15.07
CA ALA A 229 -3.72 10.45 14.04
C ALA A 229 -4.50 9.47 13.15
N MET A 230 -3.89 8.36 12.74
CA MET A 230 -4.56 7.28 12.01
C MET A 230 -5.74 6.69 12.80
N ALA A 231 -5.53 6.39 14.09
CA ALA A 231 -6.58 5.84 14.96
C ALA A 231 -7.78 6.78 15.15
N ARG A 232 -7.57 8.09 15.02
CA ARG A 232 -8.64 9.12 15.06
C ARG A 232 -9.26 9.39 13.69
N GLY A 233 -8.86 8.63 12.67
CA GLY A 233 -9.32 8.79 11.31
C GLY A 233 -8.92 10.14 10.73
N LEU A 234 -7.73 10.68 11.06
CA LEU A 234 -7.19 11.92 10.50
C LEU A 234 -6.32 11.69 9.26
N VAL A 235 -6.25 10.44 8.77
CA VAL A 235 -5.41 10.03 7.64
C VAL A 235 -6.23 9.12 6.74
N ASP A 236 -6.32 9.47 5.46
CA ASP A 236 -7.00 8.70 4.42
C ASP A 236 -6.01 7.87 3.58
N VAL A 237 -4.77 8.34 3.45
CA VAL A 237 -3.70 7.67 2.69
C VAL A 237 -2.33 8.12 3.21
N VAL A 238 -1.35 7.21 3.17
CA VAL A 238 0.05 7.50 3.43
C VAL A 238 0.84 7.50 2.11
N LEU A 239 1.59 8.56 1.86
CA LEU A 239 2.48 8.70 0.70
C LEU A 239 3.93 8.92 1.15
N VAL A 240 4.83 8.01 0.76
CA VAL A 240 6.26 8.08 1.09
C VAL A 240 7.12 7.80 -0.13
N GLY A 241 8.40 8.18 -0.06
CA GLY A 241 9.40 7.82 -1.06
C GLY A 241 10.08 6.49 -0.76
N ALA A 242 11.15 6.21 -1.49
CA ALA A 242 12.05 5.09 -1.24
C ALA A 242 13.51 5.49 -1.50
N ASP A 243 14.42 4.83 -0.80
CA ASP A 243 15.87 4.86 -1.09
C ASP A 243 16.30 3.61 -1.86
N ARG A 244 15.64 2.46 -1.63
CA ARG A 244 15.88 1.21 -2.38
C ARG A 244 14.65 0.31 -2.34
N ILE A 245 14.36 -0.36 -3.45
CA ILE A 245 13.24 -1.30 -3.57
C ILE A 245 13.76 -2.66 -4.04
N ALA A 246 13.54 -3.71 -3.27
CA ALA A 246 13.89 -5.09 -3.65
C ALA A 246 12.87 -5.70 -4.61
N VAL A 247 13.21 -6.82 -5.26
CA VAL A 247 12.36 -7.48 -6.27
C VAL A 247 11.02 -7.93 -5.71
N ASN A 248 10.96 -8.39 -4.46
CA ASN A 248 9.72 -8.79 -3.78
C ASN A 248 8.82 -7.61 -3.35
N GLY A 249 9.29 -6.37 -3.51
CA GLY A 249 8.58 -5.16 -3.11
C GLY A 249 8.92 -4.66 -1.69
N ASP A 250 9.91 -5.24 -1.00
CA ASP A 250 10.43 -4.65 0.24
C ASP A 250 11.10 -3.31 -0.06
N VAL A 251 10.81 -2.31 0.77
CA VAL A 251 11.27 -0.94 0.56
C VAL A 251 12.11 -0.49 1.73
N ALA A 252 13.36 -0.12 1.46
CA ALA A 252 14.14 0.67 2.40
C ALA A 252 13.85 2.16 2.19
N ASN A 253 13.49 2.85 3.27
CA ASN A 253 13.25 4.29 3.29
C ASN A 253 13.66 4.85 4.66
N LYS A 254 13.54 6.17 4.85
CA LYS A 254 13.88 6.86 6.09
C LYS A 254 13.31 6.16 7.33
N ILE A 255 14.16 6.02 8.36
CA ILE A 255 13.76 5.45 9.66
C ILE A 255 12.46 6.09 10.16
N GLY A 256 11.50 5.26 10.55
CA GLY A 256 10.12 5.63 10.86
C GLY A 256 9.11 5.07 9.84
N THR A 257 9.53 4.81 8.60
CA THR A 257 8.66 4.32 7.52
C THR A 257 8.05 2.97 7.85
N TYR A 258 8.84 2.02 8.37
CA TYR A 258 8.35 0.72 8.79
C TYR A 258 7.27 0.83 9.87
N GLY A 259 7.55 1.59 10.94
CA GLY A 259 6.58 1.81 12.02
C GLY A 259 5.27 2.45 11.53
N LEU A 260 5.38 3.37 10.58
CA LEU A 260 4.25 4.03 9.94
C LEU A 260 3.41 3.04 9.12
N SER A 261 4.05 2.15 8.36
CA SER A 261 3.36 1.12 7.55
C SER A 261 2.61 0.10 8.41
N VAL A 262 3.17 -0.29 9.56
CA VAL A 262 2.50 -1.17 10.54
C VAL A 262 1.23 -0.50 11.06
N ALA A 263 1.29 0.79 11.40
CA ALA A 263 0.12 1.54 11.85
C ALA A 263 -0.93 1.68 10.74
N ALA A 264 -0.51 2.00 9.51
CA ALA A 264 -1.40 2.12 8.36
C ALA A 264 -2.14 0.80 8.08
N ALA A 265 -1.41 -0.32 8.06
CA ALA A 265 -1.98 -1.65 7.86
C ALA A 265 -2.99 -2.01 8.97
N ARG A 266 -2.70 -1.68 10.23
CA ARG A 266 -3.60 -1.91 11.37
C ARG A 266 -4.94 -1.19 11.24
N HIS A 267 -4.93 -0.03 10.59
CA HIS A 267 -6.09 0.85 10.41
C HIS A 267 -6.73 0.75 9.01
N GLY A 268 -6.22 -0.12 8.13
CA GLY A 268 -6.74 -0.29 6.77
C GLY A 268 -6.51 0.92 5.88
N ILE A 269 -5.47 1.73 6.16
CA ILE A 269 -5.13 2.92 5.40
C ILE A 269 -4.18 2.52 4.27
N PRO A 270 -4.45 2.91 3.00
CA PRO A 270 -3.53 2.67 1.90
C PRO A 270 -2.15 3.29 2.16
N PHE A 271 -1.11 2.48 1.99
CA PHE A 271 0.29 2.88 2.13
C PHE A 271 0.98 2.79 0.78
N ILE A 272 1.26 3.94 0.18
CA ILE A 272 1.74 4.03 -1.21
C ILE A 272 3.15 4.60 -1.21
N VAL A 273 4.05 3.88 -1.86
CA VAL A 273 5.43 4.30 -2.10
C VAL A 273 5.52 4.86 -3.51
N VAL A 274 6.09 6.05 -3.67
CA VAL A 274 6.33 6.68 -4.98
C VAL A 274 7.82 6.91 -5.16
N ALA A 275 8.42 6.25 -6.15
CA ALA A 275 9.84 6.34 -6.44
C ALA A 275 10.11 5.97 -7.91
N PRO A 276 11.16 6.52 -8.54
CA PRO A 276 11.51 6.15 -9.91
C PRO A 276 11.99 4.70 -9.99
N GLU A 277 11.85 4.06 -11.15
CA GLU A 277 12.27 2.67 -11.42
C GLU A 277 13.76 2.46 -11.13
N SER A 278 14.58 3.51 -11.29
CA SER A 278 16.01 3.48 -10.94
C SER A 278 16.29 3.23 -9.46
N THR A 279 15.29 3.35 -8.58
CA THR A 279 15.36 3.02 -7.15
C THR A 279 15.22 1.51 -6.90
N ARG A 280 14.75 0.76 -7.90
CA ARG A 280 14.61 -0.69 -7.82
C ARG A 280 15.97 -1.35 -8.03
N ASP A 281 16.28 -2.28 -7.13
CA ASP A 281 17.51 -3.05 -7.16
C ASP A 281 17.23 -4.49 -7.61
N PRO A 282 17.48 -4.83 -8.88
CA PRO A 282 17.23 -6.18 -9.40
C PRO A 282 18.19 -7.23 -8.81
N ALA A 283 19.28 -6.82 -8.14
CA ALA A 283 20.22 -7.74 -7.51
C ALA A 283 19.73 -8.20 -6.11
N LEU A 284 18.75 -7.52 -5.53
CA LEU A 284 18.20 -7.85 -4.22
C LEU A 284 16.85 -8.56 -4.36
N PRO A 285 16.77 -9.88 -4.05
CA PRO A 285 15.50 -10.60 -4.10
C PRO A 285 14.52 -10.09 -3.05
N ASP A 286 15.02 -9.72 -1.87
CA ASP A 286 14.25 -9.23 -0.72
C ASP A 286 15.03 -8.15 0.06
N GLY A 287 14.39 -7.58 1.08
CA GLY A 287 14.93 -6.51 1.91
C GLY A 287 16.03 -6.94 2.89
N SER A 288 16.26 -8.24 3.11
CA SER A 288 17.26 -8.72 4.08
C SER A 288 18.70 -8.44 3.65
N GLY A 289 18.93 -8.28 2.34
CA GLY A 289 20.22 -7.90 1.78
C GLY A 289 20.52 -6.40 1.83
N ILE A 290 19.59 -5.56 2.27
CA ILE A 290 19.78 -4.10 2.33
C ILE A 290 20.62 -3.75 3.57
N VAL A 291 21.82 -3.24 3.35
CA VAL A 291 22.69 -2.74 4.42
C VAL A 291 22.20 -1.38 4.91
N ILE A 292 21.85 -1.30 6.20
CA ILE A 292 21.35 -0.08 6.84
C ILE A 292 22.51 0.76 7.37
N GLU A 293 22.57 2.03 6.94
CA GLU A 293 23.54 3.01 7.44
C GLU A 293 23.24 3.37 8.91
N GLU A 294 24.12 3.04 9.83
CA GLU A 294 24.09 3.59 11.20
C GLU A 294 24.89 4.89 11.28
N ARG A 295 24.27 5.93 11.84
CA ARG A 295 24.82 7.29 11.90
C ARG A 295 25.24 7.69 13.30
N SER A 296 25.96 8.79 13.40
CA SER A 296 26.48 9.32 14.66
C SER A 296 25.37 9.50 15.70
N ALA A 297 25.63 9.07 16.94
CA ALA A 297 24.75 9.31 18.08
C ALA A 297 24.51 10.80 18.37
N HIS A 298 25.37 11.69 17.85
CA HIS A 298 25.20 13.13 17.97
C HIS A 298 23.88 13.63 17.34
N GLU A 299 23.40 13.01 16.26
CA GLU A 299 22.13 13.42 15.61
C GLU A 299 20.92 13.18 16.52
N VAL A 300 20.99 12.17 17.39
CA VAL A 300 19.93 11.84 18.35
C VAL A 300 20.11 12.63 19.64
N THR A 301 21.32 12.69 20.17
CA THR A 301 21.62 13.33 21.46
C THR A 301 21.61 14.86 21.42
N HIS A 302 21.61 15.46 20.21
CA HIS A 302 21.55 16.91 20.03
C HIS A 302 20.45 17.30 19.04
N VAL A 303 19.79 18.43 19.32
CA VAL A 303 18.84 19.08 18.42
C VAL A 303 19.27 20.54 18.25
N ALA A 304 19.48 20.97 17.00
CA ALA A 304 19.97 22.32 16.68
C ALA A 304 21.22 22.74 17.50
N GLY A 305 22.16 21.79 17.69
CA GLY A 305 23.39 22.02 18.44
C GLY A 305 23.25 21.99 19.97
N THR A 306 22.03 21.84 20.49
CA THR A 306 21.77 21.76 21.94
C THR A 306 21.64 20.31 22.37
N ALA A 307 22.38 19.91 23.41
CA ALA A 307 22.28 18.57 23.98
C ALA A 307 20.90 18.34 24.61
N VAL A 308 20.25 17.24 24.26
CA VAL A 308 18.96 16.79 24.78
C VAL A 308 19.05 15.43 25.50
N ALA A 309 20.25 14.87 25.57
CA ALA A 309 20.57 13.65 26.30
C ALA A 309 21.81 13.88 27.19
N PRO A 310 22.01 13.06 28.25
CA PRO A 310 23.22 13.12 29.08
C PRO A 310 24.51 12.97 28.26
N ALA A 311 25.58 13.64 28.70
CA ALA A 311 26.89 13.53 28.06
C ALA A 311 27.38 12.07 28.04
N GLY A 312 27.88 11.62 26.89
CA GLY A 312 28.36 10.24 26.69
C GLY A 312 27.26 9.21 26.41
N ALA A 313 25.98 9.59 26.32
CA ALA A 313 24.91 8.69 25.92
C ALA A 313 25.17 8.11 24.51
N GLY A 314 25.14 6.77 24.39
CA GLY A 314 25.08 6.10 23.10
C GLY A 314 23.69 6.26 22.46
N ALA A 315 23.59 5.99 21.16
CA ALA A 315 22.32 5.95 20.46
C ALA A 315 22.30 4.82 19.43
N TYR A 316 21.16 4.14 19.32
CA TYR A 316 20.84 3.33 18.15
C TYR A 316 20.23 4.27 17.10
N ASN A 317 20.98 4.55 16.03
CA ASN A 317 20.62 5.57 15.04
C ASN A 317 20.73 5.03 13.60
N PRO A 318 19.91 4.04 13.22
CA PRO A 318 19.79 3.64 11.82
C PRO A 318 19.17 4.80 11.02
N ALA A 319 19.76 5.12 9.87
CA ALA A 319 19.25 6.16 8.99
C ALA A 319 18.01 5.73 8.20
N PHE A 320 17.79 4.42 8.09
CA PHE A 320 16.74 3.80 7.28
C PHE A 320 16.16 2.60 8.03
N ASP A 321 14.94 2.21 7.67
CA ASP A 321 14.38 0.90 8.01
C ASP A 321 13.87 0.22 6.73
N VAL A 322 13.62 -1.09 6.82
CA VAL A 322 13.03 -1.87 5.73
C VAL A 322 11.56 -2.11 6.04
N THR A 323 10.70 -1.60 5.16
CA THR A 323 9.27 -1.87 5.15
C THR A 323 9.00 -3.10 4.29
N PRO A 324 8.51 -4.21 4.88
CA PRO A 324 8.11 -5.39 4.11
C PRO A 324 7.04 -5.06 3.08
N GLY A 325 7.12 -5.66 1.89
CA GLY A 325 6.13 -5.48 0.82
C GLY A 325 4.69 -5.79 1.27
N GLU A 326 4.50 -6.59 2.31
CA GLU A 326 3.21 -6.91 2.92
C GLU A 326 2.48 -5.78 3.63
N LEU A 327 3.20 -4.72 3.98
CA LEU A 327 2.63 -3.53 4.57
C LEU A 327 2.40 -2.42 3.54
N ILE A 328 2.75 -2.66 2.27
CA ILE A 328 2.70 -1.68 1.19
C ILE A 328 1.53 -2.01 0.27
N THR A 329 0.63 -1.04 0.08
CA THR A 329 -0.52 -1.17 -0.83
C THR A 329 -0.06 -1.14 -2.29
N ALA A 330 0.85 -0.24 -2.62
CA ALA A 330 1.46 -0.16 -3.94
C ALA A 330 2.82 0.55 -3.91
N VAL A 331 3.69 0.15 -4.81
CA VAL A 331 4.91 0.88 -5.20
C VAL A 331 4.69 1.39 -6.61
N VAL A 332 4.70 2.71 -6.80
CA VAL A 332 4.44 3.37 -8.08
C VAL A 332 5.75 3.93 -8.63
N THR A 333 6.08 3.52 -9.84
CA THR A 333 7.19 4.05 -10.64
C THR A 333 6.65 4.72 -11.90
N GLU A 334 7.52 5.28 -12.72
CA GLU A 334 7.12 5.82 -14.02
C GLU A 334 6.71 4.72 -15.03
N LYS A 335 7.11 3.47 -14.80
CA LYS A 335 6.87 2.36 -15.72
C LYS A 335 5.71 1.47 -15.30
N GLU A 336 5.56 1.23 -13.99
CA GLU A 336 4.56 0.32 -13.47
C GLU A 336 4.08 0.69 -12.08
N THR A 337 2.87 0.23 -11.76
CA THR A 337 2.36 0.17 -10.39
C THR A 337 2.47 -1.27 -9.90
N MET A 338 3.48 -1.54 -9.08
CA MET A 338 3.63 -2.83 -8.42
C MET A 338 2.70 -2.88 -7.20
N ARG A 339 1.91 -3.95 -7.11
CA ARG A 339 1.21 -4.32 -5.87
C ARG A 339 1.93 -5.54 -5.32
N PRO A 340 2.81 -5.39 -4.31
CA PRO A 340 3.60 -6.51 -3.81
C PRO A 340 2.72 -7.74 -3.52
N ALA A 341 3.24 -8.93 -3.79
CA ALA A 341 2.56 -10.25 -3.70
C ALA A 341 1.88 -10.55 -2.35
N ALA A 342 2.12 -9.69 -1.38
CA ALA A 342 1.73 -9.85 -0.01
C ALA A 342 0.28 -9.49 0.32
N THR A 343 -0.45 -8.76 -0.54
CA THR A 343 -1.92 -8.76 -0.40
C THR A 343 -2.45 -10.19 -0.53
N ARG A 344 -1.90 -10.97 -1.47
CA ARG A 344 -2.30 -12.38 -1.64
C ARG A 344 -1.81 -13.25 -0.49
N GLN A 345 -0.55 -13.10 -0.08
CA GLN A 345 0.01 -13.87 1.03
C GLN A 345 -0.68 -13.56 2.37
N ARG A 346 -1.01 -12.30 2.66
CA ARG A 346 -1.75 -11.87 3.85
C ARG A 346 -3.15 -12.46 3.86
N LEU A 347 -3.90 -12.30 2.77
CA LEU A 347 -5.24 -12.87 2.64
C LEU A 347 -5.21 -14.40 2.66
N GLY A 348 -4.21 -15.03 2.05
CA GLY A 348 -3.96 -16.47 2.15
C GLY A 348 -3.71 -16.91 3.59
N THR A 349 -2.90 -16.17 4.35
CA THR A 349 -2.65 -16.42 5.78
C THR A 349 -3.94 -16.27 6.60
N GLU A 350 -4.75 -15.28 6.27
CA GLU A 350 -6.05 -15.07 6.93
C GLU A 350 -7.04 -16.20 6.63
N LEU A 351 -7.16 -16.60 5.37
CA LEU A 351 -7.97 -17.76 4.94
C LEU A 351 -7.54 -19.03 5.68
N ALA A 352 -6.23 -19.30 5.75
CA ALA A 352 -5.67 -20.44 6.48
C ALA A 352 -6.03 -20.39 7.98
N ARG A 353 -5.89 -19.22 8.62
CA ARG A 353 -6.24 -19.03 10.03
C ARG A 353 -7.72 -19.27 10.30
N PHE A 354 -8.62 -18.69 9.50
CA PHE A 354 -10.06 -18.90 9.68
C PHE A 354 -10.46 -20.35 9.39
N SER A 355 -9.89 -20.96 8.35
CA SER A 355 -10.10 -22.37 8.03
C SER A 355 -9.76 -23.26 9.22
N ARG A 356 -8.61 -23.03 9.87
CA ARG A 356 -8.21 -23.75 11.08
C ARG A 356 -9.19 -23.56 12.24
N GLN A 357 -9.63 -22.32 12.51
CA GLN A 357 -10.61 -22.05 13.56
C GLN A 357 -11.94 -22.78 13.35
N LEU A 358 -12.39 -22.90 12.10
CA LEU A 358 -13.63 -23.59 11.73
C LEU A 358 -13.46 -25.11 11.76
N TYR A 359 -12.28 -25.60 11.36
CA TYR A 359 -11.88 -27.01 11.51
C TYR A 359 -11.88 -27.44 12.98
N GLU A 360 -11.26 -26.66 13.88
CA GLU A 360 -11.19 -26.93 15.32
C GLU A 360 -12.57 -27.01 15.99
N ARG A 361 -13.58 -26.36 15.38
CA ARG A 361 -14.99 -26.42 15.81
C ARG A 361 -15.76 -27.61 15.24
N GLY A 362 -15.14 -28.40 14.36
CA GLY A 362 -15.74 -29.53 13.67
C GLY A 362 -16.66 -29.13 12.50
N TRP A 363 -16.55 -27.90 11.98
CA TRP A 363 -17.42 -27.42 10.90
C TRP A 363 -16.82 -27.63 9.51
N MET A 364 -15.52 -27.89 9.43
CA MET A 364 -14.80 -28.15 8.17
C MET A 364 -13.94 -29.41 8.26
N PRO A 365 -14.53 -30.60 8.54
CA PRO A 365 -13.74 -31.82 8.72
C PRO A 365 -13.02 -32.23 7.42
N GLY A 366 -11.75 -32.60 7.53
CA GLY A 366 -10.94 -33.08 6.40
C GLY A 366 -10.79 -32.02 5.31
N THR A 367 -11.29 -32.32 4.10
CA THR A 367 -11.21 -31.44 2.92
C THR A 367 -12.50 -30.65 2.65
N SER A 368 -13.52 -30.79 3.51
CA SER A 368 -14.86 -30.24 3.30
C SER A 368 -14.95 -28.74 3.56
N GLY A 369 -15.68 -28.05 2.68
CA GLY A 369 -15.92 -26.61 2.74
C GLY A 369 -14.80 -25.76 2.14
N ASN A 370 -15.05 -24.46 2.04
CA ASN A 370 -14.15 -23.50 1.44
C ASN A 370 -14.45 -22.06 1.91
N LEU A 371 -13.42 -21.22 1.84
CA LEU A 371 -13.49 -19.81 2.18
C LEU A 371 -12.93 -19.00 1.02
N SER A 372 -13.54 -17.85 0.72
CA SER A 372 -12.97 -16.89 -0.20
C SER A 372 -13.07 -15.46 0.28
N VAL A 373 -12.16 -14.62 -0.21
CA VAL A 373 -12.09 -13.18 0.08
C VAL A 373 -11.70 -12.42 -1.19
N ARG A 374 -12.40 -11.32 -1.49
CA ARG A 374 -12.05 -10.44 -2.62
C ARG A 374 -10.74 -9.73 -2.37
N LEU A 375 -10.01 -9.46 -3.45
CA LEU A 375 -8.82 -8.63 -3.38
C LEU A 375 -9.22 -7.15 -3.20
N PRO A 376 -8.70 -6.45 -2.18
CA PRO A 376 -8.91 -5.02 -2.00
C PRO A 376 -8.48 -4.24 -3.25
N GLY A 377 -9.32 -3.33 -3.74
CA GLY A 377 -9.04 -2.53 -4.95
C GLY A 377 -9.14 -3.30 -6.28
N GLU A 378 -9.38 -4.62 -6.25
CA GLU A 378 -9.53 -5.46 -7.44
C GLU A 378 -10.82 -6.26 -7.33
N SER A 379 -11.97 -5.58 -7.40
CA SER A 379 -13.29 -6.21 -7.22
C SER A 379 -13.57 -7.38 -8.19
N GLY A 380 -12.84 -7.48 -9.30
CA GLY A 380 -12.90 -8.59 -10.25
C GLY A 380 -12.24 -9.89 -9.78
N HIS A 381 -11.42 -9.89 -8.73
CA HIS A 381 -10.66 -11.05 -8.29
C HIS A 381 -10.90 -11.42 -6.81
N ALA A 382 -10.78 -12.71 -6.50
CA ALA A 382 -10.82 -13.24 -5.15
C ALA A 382 -9.77 -14.33 -4.94
N LEU A 383 -9.33 -14.49 -3.70
CA LEU A 383 -8.61 -15.68 -3.26
C LEU A 383 -9.57 -16.68 -2.64
N ILE A 384 -9.40 -17.95 -2.95
CA ILE A 384 -10.20 -19.05 -2.40
C ILE A 384 -9.30 -20.19 -1.91
N THR A 385 -9.66 -20.83 -0.80
CA THR A 385 -8.92 -22.00 -0.29
C THR A 385 -8.87 -23.13 -1.33
N ALA A 386 -7.71 -23.75 -1.50
CA ALA A 386 -7.52 -24.86 -2.42
C ALA A 386 -8.38 -26.09 -2.08
N SER A 387 -8.79 -26.80 -3.13
CA SER A 387 -9.51 -28.07 -3.06
C SER A 387 -8.57 -29.23 -2.70
N GLY A 388 -9.10 -30.27 -2.05
CA GLY A 388 -8.36 -31.48 -1.71
C GLY A 388 -7.27 -31.32 -0.63
N ARG A 389 -7.23 -30.18 0.06
CA ARG A 389 -6.33 -29.90 1.18
C ARG A 389 -7.06 -30.01 2.51
N ASP A 390 -6.37 -30.48 3.54
CA ASP A 390 -6.89 -30.50 4.90
C ASP A 390 -7.13 -29.07 5.39
N LYS A 391 -8.35 -28.79 5.83
CA LYS A 391 -8.79 -27.45 6.23
C LYS A 391 -8.20 -27.01 7.57
N GLY A 392 -7.67 -27.91 8.39
CA GLY A 392 -6.91 -27.59 9.60
C GLY A 392 -5.47 -27.14 9.31
N ASP A 393 -4.89 -27.64 8.22
CA ASP A 393 -3.45 -27.51 7.91
C ASP A 393 -3.14 -26.55 6.76
N LEU A 394 -4.12 -25.78 6.28
CA LEU A 394 -3.88 -24.80 5.22
C LEU A 394 -2.79 -23.79 5.64
N THR A 395 -2.02 -23.37 4.64
CA THR A 395 -1.05 -22.28 4.73
C THR A 395 -1.41 -21.16 3.77
N ALA A 396 -0.68 -20.03 3.84
CA ALA A 396 -0.89 -18.91 2.93
C ALA A 396 -0.77 -19.28 1.44
N THR A 397 0.03 -20.30 1.13
CA THR A 397 0.26 -20.78 -0.24
C THR A 397 -0.83 -21.73 -0.73
N ASP A 398 -1.77 -22.14 0.11
CA ASP A 398 -2.90 -23.00 -0.26
C ASP A 398 -4.15 -22.20 -0.67
N ALA A 399 -3.95 -20.96 -1.13
CA ALA A 399 -4.97 -20.11 -1.73
C ALA A 399 -4.82 -20.09 -3.25
N VAL A 400 -5.95 -20.05 -3.96
CA VAL A 400 -6.03 -20.02 -5.42
C VAL A 400 -6.64 -18.70 -5.84
N LEU A 401 -6.03 -18.03 -6.81
CA LEU A 401 -6.61 -16.84 -7.42
C LEU A 401 -7.70 -17.21 -8.43
N VAL A 402 -8.86 -16.60 -8.26
CA VAL A 402 -10.02 -16.78 -9.14
C VAL A 402 -10.62 -15.44 -9.55
N ASP A 403 -11.26 -15.41 -10.72
CA ASP A 403 -12.17 -14.35 -11.09
C ASP A 403 -13.40 -14.42 -10.16
N ALA A 404 -13.70 -13.33 -9.46
CA ALA A 404 -14.76 -13.29 -8.46
C ALA A 404 -16.16 -13.42 -9.09
N ARG A 405 -16.31 -13.15 -10.39
CA ARG A 405 -17.58 -13.23 -11.12
C ARG A 405 -17.78 -14.58 -11.76
N THR A 406 -16.77 -15.26 -12.26
CA THR A 406 -16.93 -16.58 -12.91
C THR A 406 -16.58 -17.73 -11.97
N GLY A 407 -15.72 -17.49 -10.99
CA GLY A 407 -15.12 -18.52 -10.16
C GLY A 407 -14.01 -19.31 -10.85
N GLU A 408 -13.66 -18.93 -12.08
CA GLU A 408 -12.60 -19.57 -12.84
C GLU A 408 -11.23 -19.16 -12.32
N LYS A 409 -10.29 -20.10 -12.31
CA LYS A 409 -8.92 -19.85 -11.93
C LYS A 409 -8.25 -18.92 -12.94
N THR A 410 -7.59 -17.88 -12.48
CA THR A 410 -6.95 -16.86 -13.33
C THR A 410 -5.42 -16.93 -13.33
N GLU A 411 -4.85 -17.96 -12.70
CA GLU A 411 -3.40 -18.16 -12.60
C GLU A 411 -2.98 -19.57 -13.05
N GLU A 412 -1.75 -19.71 -13.52
CA GLU A 412 -1.13 -21.02 -13.74
C GLU A 412 -0.56 -21.55 -12.42
N SER A 413 -1.19 -22.58 -11.85
CA SER A 413 -0.71 -23.23 -10.63
C SER A 413 -1.20 -24.68 -10.57
N ALA A 414 -0.53 -25.54 -9.81
CA ALA A 414 -0.96 -26.93 -9.61
C ALA A 414 -2.22 -27.05 -8.71
N LEU A 415 -2.55 -26.01 -7.94
CA LEU A 415 -3.71 -26.01 -7.04
C LEU A 415 -5.01 -25.89 -7.83
N ARG A 416 -6.09 -26.48 -7.30
CA ARG A 416 -7.43 -26.40 -7.90
C ARG A 416 -8.38 -25.66 -6.97
N ALA A 417 -9.23 -24.81 -7.52
CA ALA A 417 -10.36 -24.25 -6.77
C ALA A 417 -11.42 -25.33 -6.50
N SER A 418 -12.23 -25.18 -5.45
CA SER A 418 -13.37 -26.07 -5.18
C SER A 418 -14.44 -25.95 -6.27
N ALA A 419 -15.24 -27.00 -6.53
CA ALA A 419 -16.42 -26.89 -7.40
C ALA A 419 -17.44 -25.87 -6.83
N GLU A 420 -17.51 -25.75 -5.50
CA GLU A 420 -18.37 -24.80 -4.79
C GLU A 420 -17.99 -23.33 -5.01
N THR A 421 -16.86 -23.05 -5.68
CA THR A 421 -16.48 -21.69 -6.08
C THR A 421 -17.56 -21.02 -6.93
N ALA A 422 -18.32 -21.80 -7.72
CA ALA A 422 -19.45 -21.27 -8.49
C ALA A 422 -20.53 -20.61 -7.59
N ILE A 423 -20.76 -21.16 -6.38
CA ILE A 423 -21.70 -20.60 -5.40
C ILE A 423 -21.14 -19.30 -4.81
N HIS A 424 -19.84 -19.25 -4.51
CA HIS A 424 -19.18 -18.02 -4.05
C HIS A 424 -19.29 -16.93 -5.12
N ALA A 425 -19.07 -17.28 -6.39
CA ALA A 425 -19.21 -16.35 -7.51
C ALA A 425 -20.66 -15.86 -7.67
N ALA A 426 -21.67 -16.72 -7.47
CA ALA A 426 -23.07 -16.31 -7.46
C ALA A 426 -23.37 -15.26 -6.38
N VAL A 427 -22.88 -15.48 -5.15
CA VAL A 427 -22.99 -14.52 -4.05
C VAL A 427 -22.31 -13.20 -4.41
N TYR A 428 -21.08 -13.26 -4.93
CA TYR A 428 -20.33 -12.09 -5.37
C TYR A 428 -20.98 -11.32 -6.52
N ARG A 429 -21.71 -11.98 -7.42
CA ARG A 429 -22.44 -11.29 -8.49
C ARG A 429 -23.71 -10.61 -7.97
N ALA A 430 -24.37 -11.19 -6.96
CA ALA A 430 -25.68 -10.75 -6.48
C ALA A 430 -25.62 -9.81 -5.27
N THR A 431 -24.47 -9.68 -4.61
CA THR A 431 -24.31 -8.93 -3.35
C THR A 431 -23.02 -8.11 -3.34
N ASP A 432 -22.87 -7.25 -2.33
CA ASP A 432 -21.68 -6.47 -2.03
C ASP A 432 -20.65 -7.23 -1.16
N ALA A 433 -20.77 -8.56 -1.06
CA ALA A 433 -19.89 -9.37 -0.24
C ALA A 433 -18.39 -9.18 -0.58
N GLY A 434 -17.58 -8.96 0.45
CA GLY A 434 -16.12 -9.00 0.39
C GLY A 434 -15.53 -10.35 0.79
N ALA A 435 -16.27 -11.20 1.50
CA ALA A 435 -15.88 -12.56 1.82
C ALA A 435 -17.07 -13.52 1.88
N VAL A 436 -16.83 -14.80 1.56
CA VAL A 436 -17.82 -15.89 1.57
C VAL A 436 -17.23 -17.11 2.26
N ILE A 437 -18.00 -17.72 3.16
CA ILE A 437 -17.63 -18.91 3.92
C ILE A 437 -18.68 -19.98 3.67
N HIS A 438 -18.27 -21.15 3.19
CA HIS A 438 -19.10 -22.34 3.12
C HIS A 438 -18.50 -23.45 3.98
N VAL A 439 -19.32 -23.98 4.89
CA VAL A 439 -18.92 -25.02 5.85
C VAL A 439 -20.04 -26.03 6.06
N HIS A 440 -19.72 -27.15 6.68
CA HIS A 440 -20.64 -28.25 6.96
C HIS A 440 -20.95 -28.28 8.46
N ALA A 441 -21.42 -27.15 8.99
CA ALA A 441 -21.73 -27.02 10.41
C ALA A 441 -22.89 -27.96 10.79
N PRO A 442 -22.78 -28.77 11.87
CA PRO A 442 -23.68 -29.90 12.11
C PRO A 442 -25.17 -29.54 12.19
N TYR A 443 -25.52 -28.47 12.91
CA TYR A 443 -26.92 -28.13 13.14
C TYR A 443 -27.54 -27.48 11.90
N ALA A 444 -26.83 -26.58 11.23
CA ALA A 444 -27.26 -26.02 9.96
C ALA A 444 -27.47 -27.12 8.91
N THR A 445 -26.58 -28.11 8.87
CA THR A 445 -26.70 -29.27 7.96
C THR A 445 -27.89 -30.15 8.32
N ALA A 446 -28.17 -30.36 9.61
CA ALA A 446 -29.35 -31.09 10.08
C ALA A 446 -30.66 -30.38 9.69
N VAL A 447 -30.75 -29.07 9.93
CA VAL A 447 -31.92 -28.25 9.53
C VAL A 447 -32.09 -28.25 8.01
N ALA A 448 -30.99 -28.09 7.26
CA ALA A 448 -31.01 -28.14 5.80
C ALA A 448 -31.54 -29.48 5.27
N THR A 449 -31.12 -30.58 5.88
CA THR A 449 -31.55 -31.93 5.51
C THR A 449 -33.02 -32.16 5.85
N ALA A 450 -33.47 -31.71 7.03
CA ALA A 450 -34.86 -31.86 7.46
C ALA A 450 -35.84 -31.01 6.66
N THR A 451 -35.41 -29.83 6.18
CA THR A 451 -36.27 -28.86 5.48
C THR A 451 -36.16 -28.94 3.96
N GLY A 452 -35.06 -29.52 3.46
CA GLY A 452 -34.76 -29.59 2.03
C GLY A 452 -35.82 -30.33 1.22
N SER A 453 -35.95 -29.95 -0.05
CA SER A 453 -36.87 -30.58 -0.99
C SER A 453 -36.19 -30.74 -2.35
N ALA A 454 -36.49 -31.83 -3.05
CA ALA A 454 -36.01 -32.02 -4.42
C ALA A 454 -36.74 -31.14 -5.44
N ASP A 455 -37.92 -30.64 -5.08
CA ASP A 455 -38.82 -29.90 -5.98
C ASP A 455 -38.51 -28.40 -6.08
N GLY A 456 -37.58 -27.90 -5.25
CA GLY A 456 -37.12 -26.51 -5.29
C GLY A 456 -36.76 -25.94 -3.91
N PRO A 457 -36.31 -24.67 -3.86
CA PRO A 457 -35.89 -24.03 -2.62
C PRO A 457 -37.04 -23.90 -1.61
N ARG A 458 -36.74 -24.19 -0.35
CA ARG A 458 -37.61 -23.96 0.81
C ARG A 458 -37.07 -22.81 1.65
N THR A 459 -37.84 -22.35 2.62
CA THR A 459 -37.39 -21.29 3.55
C THR A 459 -37.67 -21.70 4.98
N VAL A 460 -36.69 -21.50 5.84
CA VAL A 460 -36.80 -21.54 7.30
C VAL A 460 -36.96 -20.10 7.78
N GLU A 461 -38.06 -19.80 8.48
CA GLU A 461 -38.35 -18.44 8.96
C GLU A 461 -38.26 -18.33 10.49
N PRO A 462 -37.05 -18.19 11.08
CA PRO A 462 -36.93 -17.93 12.51
C PRO A 462 -37.51 -16.55 12.87
N ALA A 463 -38.30 -16.49 13.94
CA ALA A 463 -38.91 -15.26 14.45
C ALA A 463 -38.73 -15.10 15.97
N GLY A 464 -38.39 -13.88 16.41
CA GLY A 464 -38.29 -13.52 17.82
C GLY A 464 -37.01 -13.97 18.54
N TRP A 465 -35.94 -14.30 17.82
CA TRP A 465 -34.68 -14.77 18.39
C TRP A 465 -33.65 -13.65 18.48
N GLU A 466 -33.02 -13.48 19.66
CA GLU A 466 -32.01 -12.43 19.90
C GLU A 466 -30.81 -12.50 18.94
N LEU A 467 -30.44 -13.72 18.53
CA LEU A 467 -29.32 -13.97 17.62
C LEU A 467 -29.52 -13.39 16.21
N LEU A 468 -30.76 -13.06 15.81
CA LEU A 468 -31.04 -12.42 14.52
C LEU A 468 -30.37 -11.03 14.41
N LYS A 469 -30.15 -10.35 15.55
CA LYS A 469 -29.43 -9.06 15.59
C LYS A 469 -27.98 -9.17 15.08
N GLY A 470 -27.36 -10.35 15.22
CA GLY A 470 -26.00 -10.61 14.75
C GLY A 470 -25.88 -10.79 13.23
N LEU A 471 -27.00 -10.86 12.51
CA LEU A 471 -27.02 -11.06 11.06
C LEU A 471 -26.92 -9.73 10.27
N GLY A 472 -27.15 -8.59 10.92
CA GLY A 472 -27.11 -7.27 10.30
C GLY A 472 -28.33 -6.97 9.42
N LEU A 473 -29.50 -7.46 9.83
CA LEU A 473 -30.80 -7.18 9.22
C LEU A 473 -31.30 -5.80 9.65
N ALA A 474 -32.05 -5.12 8.78
CA ALA A 474 -32.75 -3.88 9.13
C ALA A 474 -33.87 -4.13 10.15
N ASP A 475 -34.60 -5.25 10.01
CA ASP A 475 -35.56 -5.73 11.00
C ASP A 475 -35.19 -7.15 11.50
N PRO A 476 -34.55 -7.26 12.68
CA PRO A 476 -34.17 -8.56 13.24
C PRO A 476 -35.32 -9.30 13.93
N SER A 477 -36.58 -8.88 13.78
CA SER A 477 -37.73 -9.57 14.38
C SER A 477 -38.05 -10.91 13.71
N ARG A 478 -37.77 -11.04 12.42
CA ARG A 478 -38.04 -12.22 11.60
C ARG A 478 -37.09 -12.25 10.41
N ALA A 479 -36.58 -13.42 10.07
CA ALA A 479 -35.67 -13.56 8.93
C ALA A 479 -36.03 -14.75 8.03
N ALA A 480 -35.57 -14.71 6.78
CA ALA A 480 -35.71 -15.80 5.82
C ALA A 480 -34.35 -16.45 5.58
N LEU A 481 -34.24 -17.73 5.94
CA LEU A 481 -33.10 -18.58 5.64
C LEU A 481 -33.48 -19.59 4.55
N PRO A 482 -33.03 -19.38 3.30
CA PRO A 482 -33.36 -20.28 2.20
C PRO A 482 -32.62 -21.62 2.33
N VAL A 483 -33.28 -22.69 1.89
CA VAL A 483 -32.76 -24.05 1.83
C VAL A 483 -32.87 -24.56 0.39
N PHE A 484 -31.74 -24.63 -0.30
CA PHE A 484 -31.66 -25.07 -1.68
C PHE A 484 -31.56 -26.60 -1.79
N PRO A 485 -32.08 -27.20 -2.86
CA PRO A 485 -31.82 -28.60 -3.17
C PRO A 485 -30.32 -28.82 -3.43
N ASN A 486 -29.82 -29.99 -3.04
CA ASN A 486 -28.47 -30.40 -3.38
C ASN A 486 -28.47 -31.12 -4.74
N HIS A 487 -27.88 -30.49 -5.74
CA HIS A 487 -27.71 -31.04 -7.07
C HIS A 487 -26.27 -31.52 -7.29
N PRO A 488 -26.06 -32.68 -7.97
CA PRO A 488 -24.72 -33.12 -8.35
C PRO A 488 -23.96 -32.09 -9.20
N ASP A 489 -24.71 -31.30 -9.98
CA ASP A 489 -24.19 -30.19 -10.78
C ASP A 489 -24.18 -28.89 -9.97
N VAL A 490 -23.03 -28.57 -9.36
CA VAL A 490 -22.86 -27.38 -8.51
C VAL A 490 -23.15 -26.05 -9.25
N PRO A 491 -22.77 -25.85 -10.53
CA PRO A 491 -23.21 -24.72 -11.34
C PRO A 491 -24.72 -24.48 -11.35
N ARG A 492 -25.54 -25.54 -11.33
CA ARG A 492 -27.00 -25.40 -11.22
C ARG A 492 -27.40 -24.78 -9.88
N ILE A 493 -26.82 -25.26 -8.78
CA ILE A 493 -27.07 -24.68 -7.44
C ILE A 493 -26.70 -23.20 -7.45
N ALA A 494 -25.54 -22.84 -8.01
CA ALA A 494 -25.09 -21.46 -8.10
C ALA A 494 -26.06 -20.56 -8.90
N ALA A 495 -26.64 -21.06 -10.00
CA ALA A 495 -27.63 -20.32 -10.78
C ALA A 495 -28.94 -20.11 -10.00
N GLU A 496 -29.41 -21.11 -9.27
CA GLU A 496 -30.60 -21.00 -8.41
C GLU A 496 -30.36 -20.02 -7.25
N VAL A 497 -29.18 -20.05 -6.63
CA VAL A 497 -28.77 -19.10 -5.59
C VAL A 497 -28.73 -17.67 -6.13
N GLU A 498 -28.11 -17.43 -7.28
CA GLU A 498 -28.06 -16.10 -7.88
C GLU A 498 -29.47 -15.58 -8.22
N ALA A 499 -30.31 -16.42 -8.82
CA ALA A 499 -31.68 -16.07 -9.15
C ALA A 499 -32.48 -15.69 -7.89
N TYR A 500 -32.34 -16.46 -6.81
CA TYR A 500 -32.97 -16.15 -5.53
C TYR A 500 -32.47 -14.82 -4.96
N LEU A 501 -31.15 -14.61 -4.88
CA LEU A 501 -30.57 -13.40 -4.30
C LEU A 501 -30.95 -12.13 -5.08
N ARG A 502 -31.07 -12.22 -6.40
CA ARG A 502 -31.50 -11.11 -7.27
C ARG A 502 -33.00 -10.88 -7.30
N ALA A 503 -33.81 -11.87 -6.93
CA ALA A 503 -35.26 -11.73 -6.95
C ALA A 503 -35.68 -10.64 -5.96
N PRO A 504 -36.67 -9.79 -6.30
CA PRO A 504 -37.21 -8.79 -5.37
C PRO A 504 -37.61 -9.42 -4.04
N VAL A 505 -37.30 -8.76 -2.93
CA VAL A 505 -37.82 -9.14 -1.61
C VAL A 505 -39.25 -8.59 -1.51
N PRO A 506 -40.26 -9.39 -1.17
CA PRO A 506 -41.63 -8.88 -1.01
C PRO A 506 -41.71 -7.81 0.10
N ASP A 507 -42.43 -6.72 -0.14
CA ASP A 507 -42.52 -5.55 0.78
C ASP A 507 -43.01 -5.88 2.21
N ALA A 508 -43.69 -7.02 2.40
CA ALA A 508 -44.21 -7.49 3.70
C ALA A 508 -43.59 -8.82 4.18
N GLY A 509 -42.54 -9.29 3.50
CA GLY A 509 -41.86 -10.55 3.79
C GLY A 509 -40.76 -10.43 4.85
N PRO A 510 -40.31 -11.56 5.43
CA PRO A 510 -39.09 -11.59 6.22
C PRO A 510 -37.85 -11.16 5.40
N GLU A 511 -36.94 -10.44 6.04
CA GLU A 511 -35.68 -10.03 5.40
C GLU A 511 -34.78 -11.26 5.16
N ARG A 512 -34.15 -11.33 3.99
CA ARG A 512 -33.24 -12.44 3.66
C ARG A 512 -31.97 -12.32 4.46
N ILE A 513 -31.56 -13.40 5.10
CA ILE A 513 -30.29 -13.40 5.80
C ILE A 513 -29.12 -13.41 4.81
N PRO A 514 -27.94 -12.89 5.21
CA PRO A 514 -26.69 -13.02 4.45
C PRO A 514 -26.12 -14.45 4.55
N GLY A 515 -26.96 -15.43 4.22
CA GLY A 515 -26.68 -16.84 4.31
C GLY A 515 -27.72 -17.71 3.60
N LEU A 516 -27.34 -18.94 3.31
CA LEU A 516 -28.17 -19.97 2.70
C LEU A 516 -27.77 -21.34 3.20
N LEU A 517 -28.71 -22.28 3.12
CA LEU A 517 -28.49 -23.70 3.37
C LEU A 517 -28.63 -24.49 2.07
N ILE A 518 -27.89 -25.59 1.96
CA ILE A 518 -28.02 -26.56 0.87
C ILE A 518 -28.27 -27.93 1.52
N ALA A 519 -29.37 -28.57 1.13
CA ALA A 519 -29.89 -29.79 1.77
C ALA A 519 -28.86 -30.93 1.78
N GLY A 520 -28.50 -31.43 2.97
CA GLY A 520 -27.48 -32.49 3.09
C GLY A 520 -26.07 -32.11 2.62
N HIS A 521 -25.78 -30.80 2.50
CA HIS A 521 -24.50 -30.30 2.01
C HIS A 521 -23.87 -29.33 3.01
N GLY A 522 -24.57 -28.27 3.42
CA GLY A 522 -24.04 -27.36 4.43
C GLY A 522 -24.64 -25.97 4.38
N VAL A 523 -23.89 -25.01 4.93
CA VAL A 523 -24.27 -23.60 5.06
C VAL A 523 -23.25 -22.73 4.36
N THR A 524 -23.73 -21.73 3.64
CA THR A 524 -22.91 -20.67 3.03
C THR A 524 -23.36 -19.33 3.57
N VAL A 525 -22.44 -18.53 4.10
CA VAL A 525 -22.68 -17.16 4.56
C VAL A 525 -21.69 -16.19 3.96
N TRP A 526 -21.99 -14.91 3.98
CA TRP A 526 -21.10 -13.88 3.45
C TRP A 526 -21.09 -12.61 4.31
N GLY A 527 -20.07 -11.79 4.10
CA GLY A 527 -19.85 -10.53 4.82
C GLY A 527 -18.94 -9.58 4.04
N GLN A 528 -18.75 -8.37 4.58
CA GLN A 528 -17.78 -7.40 4.06
C GLN A 528 -16.34 -7.91 4.22
N ASP A 529 -16.09 -8.74 5.23
CA ASP A 529 -14.82 -9.41 5.48
C ASP A 529 -15.05 -10.80 6.12
N LEU A 530 -13.96 -11.58 6.29
CA LEU A 530 -14.02 -12.92 6.87
C LEU A 530 -14.51 -12.92 8.33
N SER A 531 -14.26 -11.85 9.09
CA SER A 531 -14.70 -11.74 10.49
C SER A 531 -16.22 -11.60 10.58
N GLN A 532 -16.81 -10.74 9.74
CA GLN A 532 -18.25 -10.57 9.67
C GLN A 532 -18.94 -11.82 9.12
N ALA A 533 -18.38 -12.44 8.07
CA ALA A 533 -18.89 -13.71 7.56
C ALA A 533 -18.86 -14.81 8.64
N ARG A 534 -17.77 -14.92 9.43
CA ARG A 534 -17.69 -15.85 10.56
C ARG A 534 -18.75 -15.55 11.63
N ASN A 535 -18.93 -14.30 12.02
CA ASN A 535 -19.94 -13.93 13.01
C ASN A 535 -21.36 -14.33 12.55
N ARG A 536 -21.68 -14.11 11.27
CA ARG A 536 -22.95 -14.53 10.67
C ARG A 536 -23.10 -16.05 10.68
N LEU A 537 -22.03 -16.78 10.34
CA LEU A 537 -22.01 -18.25 10.41
C LEU A 537 -22.33 -18.74 11.83
N GLU A 538 -21.69 -18.18 12.85
CA GLU A 538 -21.92 -18.55 14.25
C GLU A 538 -23.37 -18.28 14.68
N CYS A 539 -23.96 -17.17 14.24
CA CYS A 539 -25.36 -16.86 14.48
C CYS A 539 -26.30 -17.86 13.80
N VAL A 540 -26.06 -18.16 12.51
CA VAL A 540 -26.87 -19.13 11.75
C VAL A 540 -26.78 -20.52 12.37
N GLU A 541 -25.58 -21.00 12.69
CA GLU A 541 -25.40 -22.30 13.32
C GLU A 541 -26.09 -22.36 14.69
N SER A 542 -26.01 -21.29 15.48
CA SER A 542 -26.68 -21.20 16.78
C SER A 542 -28.20 -21.17 16.65
N ILE A 543 -28.76 -20.49 15.64
CA ILE A 543 -30.20 -20.52 15.34
C ILE A 543 -30.60 -21.94 14.96
N CYS A 544 -29.89 -22.59 14.04
CA CYS A 544 -30.17 -23.96 13.62
C CYS A 544 -30.07 -24.95 14.79
N HIS A 545 -29.08 -24.79 15.67
CA HIS A 545 -28.94 -25.60 16.88
C HIS A 545 -30.22 -25.53 17.73
N GLN A 546 -30.74 -24.32 17.91
CA GLN A 546 -31.93 -24.13 18.70
C GLN A 546 -33.20 -24.64 18.02
N ILE A 547 -33.29 -24.55 16.68
CA ILE A 547 -34.37 -25.17 15.91
C ILE A 547 -34.37 -26.69 16.13
N VAL A 548 -33.20 -27.33 16.06
CA VAL A 548 -33.04 -28.77 16.29
C VAL A 548 -33.46 -29.15 17.72
N LEU A 549 -33.04 -28.37 18.73
CA LEU A 549 -33.39 -28.64 20.13
C LEU A 549 -34.87 -28.39 20.45
N ALA A 550 -35.48 -27.36 19.85
CA ALA A 550 -36.88 -27.01 20.09
C ALA A 550 -37.86 -27.93 19.33
N GLY A 551 -37.42 -28.58 18.25
CA GLY A 551 -38.24 -29.49 17.45
C GLY A 551 -39.53 -28.83 16.95
N ALA A 552 -40.68 -29.49 17.15
CA ALA A 552 -42.00 -28.97 16.76
C ALA A 552 -42.43 -27.69 17.51
N HIS A 553 -41.69 -27.27 18.54
CA HIS A 553 -41.97 -26.07 19.33
C HIS A 553 -41.13 -24.86 18.93
N ALA A 554 -40.27 -24.98 17.90
CA ALA A 554 -39.53 -23.84 17.39
C ALA A 554 -40.51 -22.80 16.78
N PRO A 555 -40.37 -21.49 17.07
CA PRO A 555 -41.15 -20.45 16.41
C PRO A 555 -40.56 -20.21 15.01
N VAL A 556 -40.76 -21.21 14.16
CA VAL A 556 -40.29 -21.27 12.78
C VAL A 556 -41.48 -21.59 11.89
N HIS A 557 -41.71 -20.76 10.88
CA HIS A 557 -42.64 -21.11 9.80
C HIS A 557 -41.84 -21.75 8.66
N ALA A 558 -42.14 -23.01 8.34
CA ALA A 558 -41.60 -23.69 7.16
C ALA A 558 -42.70 -23.76 6.09
N GLN A 559 -42.51 -23.08 4.95
CA GLN A 559 -43.38 -23.28 3.79
C GLN A 559 -43.10 -24.64 3.14
N GLY A 560 -43.77 -25.71 3.62
CA GLY A 560 -43.58 -27.05 3.04
C GLY A 560 -43.72 -28.25 3.95
N GLY A 561 -44.13 -28.09 5.22
CA GLY A 561 -44.47 -29.19 6.11
C GLY A 561 -43.27 -29.85 6.78
N LEU A 562 -43.01 -29.45 8.04
CA LEU A 562 -42.34 -30.31 9.02
C LEU A 562 -43.41 -31.28 9.55
N ARG A 563 -43.25 -32.57 9.31
CA ARG A 563 -43.98 -33.63 10.03
C ARG A 563 -43.00 -34.51 10.77
#